data_AF-A0A318JMD3-F1
#
_entry.id   AF-A0A318JMD3-F1
#
_cell.length_a   1.000
_cell.length_b   1.000
_cell.length_c   1.000
_cell.angle_alpha   90.00
_cell.angle_beta   90.00
_cell.angle_gamma   90.00
#
_symmetry.space_group_name_H-M   'P 1'
#
loop_
_entity.id
_entity.type
_entity.pdbx_description
1 polymer ?
#
loop_
_entity_poly.entity_id
_entity_poly.type
_entity_poly.pdbx_seq_one_letter_code
_entity_poly.pdbx_strand_id
1 'polypeptide(L)' 'MRVQANPADIGRCGCGRRDYCDGSHGLSEEQWQARLAEEQKQAEQLAEQADFGDD' A
#
# COMPACT_ATOMS: atom_id res chain seq x y z
N MET A 1 0.35 11.25 -18.24
CA MET A 1 1.19 10.65 -17.18
C MET A 1 1.66 11.76 -16.25
N ARG A 2 1.31 11.76 -14.95
CA ARG A 2 1.66 12.87 -14.01
C ARG A 2 3.17 13.14 -13.94
N VAL A 3 3.97 12.08 -14.07
CA VAL A 3 5.44 12.15 -14.15
C VAL A 3 5.99 13.05 -15.27
N GLN A 4 5.24 13.27 -16.36
CA GLN A 4 5.67 14.22 -17.41
C GLN A 4 5.59 15.68 -16.95
N ALA A 5 4.76 15.99 -15.97
CA ALA A 5 4.60 17.35 -15.43
C ALA A 5 5.49 17.60 -14.20
N ASN A 6 5.81 16.56 -13.43
CA ASN A 6 6.70 16.65 -12.28
C ASN A 6 7.54 15.36 -12.13
N PRO A 7 8.87 15.44 -12.29
CA PRO A 7 9.77 14.30 -12.05
C PRO A 7 9.70 13.73 -10.64
N ALA A 8 9.23 14.48 -9.64
CA ALA A 8 9.00 13.95 -8.29
C ALA A 8 7.84 12.93 -8.22
N ASP A 9 7.01 12.85 -9.28
CA ASP A 9 5.95 11.86 -9.41
C ASP A 9 6.45 10.55 -10.04
N ILE A 10 7.76 10.41 -10.30
CA ILE A 10 8.35 9.12 -10.68
C ILE A 10 8.01 8.09 -9.61
N GLY A 11 7.38 6.99 -10.00
CA GLY A 11 6.92 5.95 -9.09
C GLY A 11 5.55 6.19 -8.48
N ARG A 12 4.97 7.40 -8.57
CA ARG A 12 3.63 7.68 -8.06
C ARG A 12 2.54 7.22 -9.02
N CYS A 13 1.63 6.35 -8.55
CA CYS A 13 0.61 5.73 -9.40
C CYS A 13 -0.50 6.71 -9.79
N GLY A 14 -0.85 7.65 -8.90
CA GLY A 14 -1.90 8.64 -9.13
C GLY A 14 -3.31 8.07 -9.29
N CYS A 15 -3.50 6.76 -9.09
CA CYS A 15 -4.78 6.04 -9.20
C CYS A 15 -5.68 6.21 -7.97
N GLY A 16 -5.22 6.88 -6.92
CA GLY A 16 -5.96 7.12 -5.68
C GLY A 16 -5.96 5.96 -4.69
N ARG A 17 -5.49 4.76 -5.08
CA ARG A 17 -5.37 3.60 -4.18
C ARG A 17 -4.09 3.60 -3.36
N ARG A 18 -2.97 3.96 -4.00
CA ARG A 18 -1.64 4.03 -3.36
C ARG A 18 -0.86 5.24 -3.85
N ASP A 19 0.07 5.65 -3.00
CA ASP A 19 1.02 6.71 -3.32
C ASP A 19 1.98 6.28 -4.42
N TYR A 20 2.35 4.99 -4.49
CA TYR A 20 3.27 4.44 -5.49
C TYR A 20 2.62 3.34 -6.35
N CYS A 21 3.24 3.05 -7.50
CA CYS A 21 2.78 2.01 -8.42
C CYS A 21 3.32 0.64 -8.00
N ASP A 22 2.42 -0.23 -7.57
CA ASP A 22 2.71 -1.62 -7.19
C ASP A 22 1.80 -2.63 -7.92
N GLY A 23 1.12 -2.17 -8.98
CA GLY A 23 0.11 -2.95 -9.69
C GLY A 23 -1.30 -2.91 -9.09
N SER A 24 -1.51 -2.24 -7.94
CA SER A 24 -2.84 -2.14 -7.31
C SER A 24 -3.92 -1.49 -8.19
N HIS A 25 -3.54 -0.72 -9.21
CA HIS A 25 -4.52 -0.12 -10.13
C HIS A 25 -5.33 -1.17 -10.90
N GLY A 26 -4.76 -2.34 -11.15
CA GLY A 26 -5.39 -3.40 -11.95
C GLY A 26 -6.33 -4.30 -11.16
N LEU A 27 -6.39 -4.14 -9.84
CA LEU A 27 -7.24 -4.95 -8.98
C LEU A 27 -8.71 -4.57 -9.14
N SER A 28 -9.61 -5.55 -9.06
CA SER A 28 -11.02 -5.26 -8.81
C SER A 28 -11.19 -4.61 -7.44
N GLU A 29 -12.35 -4.04 -7.17
CA GLU A 29 -12.62 -3.46 -5.85
C GLU A 29 -12.57 -4.53 -4.75
N GLU A 30 -13.10 -5.72 -5.01
CA GLU A 30 -13.06 -6.84 -4.05
C GLU A 30 -11.63 -7.28 -3.76
N GLN A 31 -10.79 -7.39 -4.79
CA GLN A 31 -9.36 -7.72 -4.64
C GLN A 31 -8.60 -6.62 -3.89
N TRP A 32 -8.96 -5.36 -4.11
CA TRP A 32 -8.38 -4.22 -3.41
C TRP A 32 -8.73 -4.25 -1.92
N GLN A 33 -10.00 -4.49 -1.59
CA GLN A 33 -10.44 -4.60 -0.19
C GLN A 33 -9.80 -5.80 0.51
N ALA A 34 -9.67 -6.95 -0.17
CA ALA A 34 -8.99 -8.12 0.37
C ALA A 34 -7.51 -7.83 0.69
N ARG A 35 -6.81 -7.10 -0.18
CA ARG A 35 -5.43 -6.65 0.05
C ARG A 35 -5.31 -5.75 1.28
N LEU A 36 -6.21 -4.78 1.42
CA LEU A 36 -6.22 -3.88 2.58
C LEU A 36 -6.44 -4.65 3.90
N ALA A 37 -7.35 -5.61 3.91
CA ALA A 37 -7.60 -6.45 5.08
C ALA A 37 -6.38 -7.32 5.46
N GLU A 38 -5.69 -7.88 4.46
CA GLU A 38 -4.47 -8.64 4.69
C GLU A 38 -3.33 -7.78 5.26
N GLU A 39 -3.13 -6.58 4.70
CA GLU A 39 -2.13 -5.62 5.19
C GLU A 39 -2.42 -5.16 6.62
N GLN A 40 -3.69 -4.89 6.94
CA GLN A 40 -4.10 -4.54 8.30
C GLN A 40 -3.77 -5.66 9.29
N LYS A 41 -4.13 -6.90 8.95
CA LYS A 41 -3.83 -8.07 9.79
C LYS A 41 -2.34 -8.28 10.00
N GLN A 42 -1.52 -8.10 8.95
CA GLN A 42 -0.07 -8.18 9.07
C GLN A 42 0.49 -7.07 9.97
N ALA A 43 -0.02 -5.85 9.85
CA ALA A 43 0.38 -4.73 10.69
C ALA A 43 0.06 -4.97 12.18
N GLU A 44 -1.11 -5.53 12.48
CA GLU A 44 -1.49 -5.93 13.85
C GLU A 44 -0.55 -7.00 14.41
N GLN A 45 -0.23 -8.03 13.61
CA GLN A 45 0.71 -9.09 14.01
C GLN A 45 2.13 -8.57 14.22
N LEU A 46 2.59 -7.64 13.40
CA LEU A 46 3.88 -6.98 13.56
C LEU A 46 3.92 -6.10 14.82
N ALA A 47 2.83 -5.38 15.12
CA ALA A 47 2.72 -4.57 16.32
C ALA A 47 2.77 -5.44 17.58
N GLU A 48 2.04 -6.55 17.60
CA GLU A 48 2.03 -7.48 18.74
C GLU A 48 3.38 -8.20 18.94
N GLN A 49 4.09 -8.51 17.85
CA GLN A 49 5.46 -9.06 17.93
C GLN A 49 6.49 -8.02 18.40
N ALA A 50 6.33 -6.76 18.02
CA ALA A 50 7.22 -5.67 18.44
C ALA A 50 7.04 -5.34 19.93
N ASP A 51 5.82 -5.47 20.46
CA ASP A 51 5.51 -5.25 21.89
C ASP A 51 6.14 -6.32 22.81
N PHE A 52 6.41 -7.52 22.29
CA PHE A 52 6.99 -8.64 23.06
C PHE A 52 8.53 -8.71 23.02
N GLY A 53 9.21 -7.81 22.31
CA GLY A 53 10.66 -7.85 22.04
C GLY A 53 11.53 -6.94 22.91
N ASP A 54 10.94 -6.21 23.87
CA ASP A 54 11.59 -5.21 24.72
C ASP A 54 11.47 -5.63 26.21
N ASP A 55 12.07 -6.75 26.61
CA ASP A 55 12.30 -7.15 28.02
C ASP A 55 13.71 -7.74 28.22
#